data_AF-A0A7X5DYN0-F1
#
_entry.id   AF-A0A7X5DYN0-F1
#
_cell.length_a   1.000
_cell.length_b   1.000
_cell.length_c   1.000
_cell.angle_alpha   90.00
_cell.angle_beta   90.00
_cell.angle_gamma   90.00
#
_symmetry.space_group_name_H-M   'P 1'
#
loop_
_entity.id
_entity.type
_entity.pdbx_description
1 polymer ?
#
loop_
_entity_poly.entity_id
_entity_poly.type
_entity_poly.pdbx_seq_one_letter_code
_entity_poly.pdbx_strand_id
1 'polypeptide(L)' 'MATVKAIPPYSKEPPLKKVAAYCRVSTKSQEQLDSLAAQERSYEERIRAIPNWKFAGIYSDIGSGTTAASG' A
#
# COMPACT_ATOMS: atom_id res chain seq x y z
N MET A 1 -13.59 -42.61 -25.81
CA MET A 1 -12.80 -42.52 -24.56
C MET A 1 -12.82 -41.06 -24.13
N ALA A 2 -13.59 -40.69 -23.10
CA ALA A 2 -13.67 -39.30 -22.63
C ALA A 2 -12.58 -39.06 -21.58
N THR A 3 -11.69 -38.09 -21.84
CA THR A 3 -10.65 -37.67 -20.90
C THR A 3 -11.25 -36.72 -19.87
N VAL A 4 -11.37 -37.19 -18.64
CA VAL A 4 -11.80 -36.38 -17.49
C VAL A 4 -10.65 -35.47 -17.07
N LYS A 5 -10.85 -34.14 -17.13
CA LYS A 5 -9.95 -33.16 -16.50
C LYS A 5 -10.29 -33.09 -15.01
N ALA A 6 -9.38 -33.57 -14.16
CA ALA A 6 -9.49 -33.38 -12.71
C ALA A 6 -9.18 -31.91 -12.37
N ILE A 7 -10.12 -31.24 -11.69
CA ILE A 7 -9.91 -29.89 -11.16
C ILE A 7 -9.25 -30.06 -9.78
N PRO A 8 -8.05 -29.50 -9.54
CA PRO A 8 -7.40 -29.61 -8.25
C PRO A 8 -8.26 -28.90 -7.17
N PRO A 9 -8.26 -29.40 -5.94
CA PRO A 9 -8.95 -28.73 -4.84
C PRO A 9 -8.37 -27.32 -4.67
N TYR A 10 -9.25 -26.32 -4.64
CA TYR A 10 -8.88 -24.92 -4.38
C TYR A 10 -8.18 -24.83 -3.03
N SER A 11 -6.90 -24.45 -3.01
CA SER A 11 -6.13 -24.26 -1.78
C SER A 11 -6.86 -23.25 -0.88
N LYS A 12 -7.28 -23.71 0.30
CA LYS A 12 -7.86 -22.88 1.38
C LYS A 12 -6.80 -22.03 2.11
N GLU A 13 -5.74 -21.64 1.41
CA GLU A 13 -4.79 -20.69 1.99
C GLU A 13 -5.53 -19.36 2.16
N PRO A 14 -5.52 -18.76 3.36
CA PRO A 14 -6.16 -17.46 3.54
C PRO A 14 -5.55 -16.50 2.51
N PRO A 15 -6.37 -15.83 1.69
CA PRO A 15 -5.85 -14.99 0.63
C PRO A 15 -4.94 -13.92 1.21
N LEU A 16 -3.68 -13.90 0.75
CA LEU A 16 -2.71 -12.87 1.12
C LEU A 16 -3.32 -11.49 0.81
N LYS A 17 -3.55 -10.69 1.86
CA LYS A 17 -4.10 -9.35 1.71
C LYS A 17 -3.02 -8.44 1.13
N LYS A 18 -3.22 -7.95 -0.09
CA LYS A 18 -2.35 -6.93 -0.68
C LYS A 18 -2.60 -5.60 0.02
N VAL A 19 -1.58 -5.02 0.63
CA VAL A 19 -1.69 -3.77 1.41
C VAL A 19 -0.70 -2.74 0.88
N ALA A 20 -1.19 -1.52 0.66
CA ALA A 20 -0.39 -0.35 0.33
C ALA A 20 -0.62 0.75 1.38
N ALA A 21 0.39 1.59 1.61
CA ALA A 21 0.25 2.77 2.45
C ALA A 21 0.13 4.02 1.59
N TYR A 22 -0.65 5.00 2.06
CA TYR A 22 -0.74 6.32 1.46
C TYR A 22 -0.35 7.38 2.49
N CYS A 23 0.60 8.24 2.12
CA CYS A 23 1.09 9.32 2.96
C CYS A 23 0.96 10.66 2.22
N ARG A 24 0.65 11.75 2.93
CA ARG A 24 0.55 13.08 2.31
C ARG A 24 1.14 14.13 3.24
N VAL A 25 1.86 15.08 2.65
CA VAL A 25 2.34 16.28 3.34
C VAL A 25 1.80 17.54 2.69
N SER A 26 1.59 18.56 3.50
CA SER A 26 0.95 19.82 3.09
C SER A 26 1.91 20.82 2.46
N THR A 27 3.22 20.57 2.54
CA THR A 27 4.30 21.48 2.16
C THR A 27 5.51 20.66 1.69
N LYS A 28 6.35 21.25 0.84
CA LYS A 28 7.67 20.72 0.44
C LYS A 28 8.79 21.09 1.43
N SER A 29 8.42 21.58 2.62
CA SER A 29 9.38 21.89 3.69
C SER A 29 10.17 20.64 4.07
N GLN A 30 11.47 20.82 4.32
CA GLN A 30 12.39 19.73 4.67
C GLN A 30 11.87 18.89 5.86
N GLU A 31 11.43 19.52 6.95
CA GLU A 31 10.84 18.83 8.10
C GLU A 31 9.65 17.93 7.74
N GLN A 32 8.84 18.34 6.77
CA GLN A 32 7.70 17.55 6.31
C GLN A 32 8.15 16.39 5.41
N LEU A 33 9.18 16.58 4.58
CA LEU A 33 9.78 15.50 3.80
C LEU A 33 10.45 14.46 4.69
N ASP A 34 11.16 14.90 5.73
CA ASP A 34 11.76 14.00 6.74
C ASP A 34 10.67 13.24 7.51
N SER A 35 9.58 13.92 7.89
CA SER A 35 8.42 13.28 8.52
C SER A 35 7.73 12.28 7.59
N LEU A 36 7.65 12.60 6.29
CA LEU A 36 7.09 11.71 5.27
C LEU A 36 7.94 10.44 5.15
N ALA A 37 9.25 10.57 4.96
CA ALA A 37 10.16 9.43 4.85
C ALA A 37 10.10 8.52 6.09
N ALA A 38 10.00 9.11 7.29
CA ALA A 38 9.81 8.36 8.53
C ALA A 38 8.48 7.60 8.55
N GLN A 39 7.38 8.20 8.10
CA GLN A 39 6.07 7.56 7.99
C GLN A 39 6.10 6.40 6.98
N GLU A 40 6.64 6.64 5.78
CA GLU A 40 6.75 5.62 4.74
C GLU A 40 7.50 4.38 5.27
N ARG A 41 8.65 4.58 5.90
CA ARG A 41 9.42 3.48 6.50
C ARG A 41 8.64 2.75 7.59
N SER A 42 7.99 3.48 8.50
CA SER A 42 7.23 2.89 9.60
C SER A 42 6.06 2.02 9.09
N TYR A 43 5.34 2.51 8.07
CA TYR A 43 4.25 1.75 7.46
C TYR A 43 4.76 0.56 6.64
N GLU A 44 5.88 0.71 5.94
CA GLU A 44 6.53 -0.41 5.24
C GLU A 44 6.85 -1.55 6.20
N GLU A 45 7.58 -1.24 7.28
CA GLU A 45 7.98 -2.22 8.31
C GLU A 45 6.75 -2.87 8.94
N ARG A 46 5.71 -2.09 9.25
CA ARG A 46 4.46 -2.59 9.82
C ARG A 46 3.72 -3.53 8.87
N ILE A 47 3.63 -3.21 7.58
CA ILE A 47 2.95 -4.05 6.59
C ILE A 47 3.72 -5.35 6.39
N ARG A 48 5.05 -5.30 6.38
CA ARG A 48 5.92 -6.48 6.24
C ARG A 48 5.92 -7.36 7.49
N ALA A 49 5.71 -6.80 8.68
CA ALA A 49 5.66 -7.54 9.93
C ALA A 49 4.38 -8.37 10.12
N ILE A 50 3.31 -8.08 9.40
CA ILE A 50 2.02 -8.77 9.57
C ILE A 50 1.99 -10.05 8.72
N PRO A 51 1.93 -11.24 9.33
CA PRO A 51 1.77 -12.47 8.57
C PRO A 51 0.44 -12.43 7.83
N ASN A 52 0.44 -12.90 6.58
CA ASN A 52 -0.68 -12.87 5.63
C ASN A 52 -0.90 -11.53 4.90
N TRP A 53 -0.02 -10.54 5.08
CA TRP A 53 -0.05 -9.32 4.28
C TRP A 53 1.04 -9.37 3.20
N LYS A 54 0.68 -8.91 2.00
CA LYS A 54 1.61 -8.73 0.89
C LYS A 54 1.78 -7.23 0.66
N PHE A 55 2.98 -6.73 0.90
CA PHE A 55 3.32 -5.35 0.59
C PHE A 55 3.13 -5.07 -0.91
N ALA A 56 2.29 -4.08 -1.22
CA ALA A 56 1.96 -3.69 -2.58
C ALA A 56 2.61 -2.35 -3.00
N GLY A 57 3.16 -1.59 -2.05
CA GLY A 57 3.84 -0.32 -2.30
C GLY A 57 3.42 0.79 -1.32
N ILE A 58 4.09 1.92 -1.42
CA ILE A 58 3.75 3.16 -0.72
C ILE A 58 3.56 4.25 -1.74
N TYR A 59 2.51 5.04 -1.55
CA TYR A 59 2.16 6.16 -2.41
C TYR A 59 2.20 7.43 -1.58
N SER A 60 2.94 8.43 -2.05
CA SER A 60 3.01 9.72 -1.38
C SER A 60 2.59 10.87 -2.28
N ASP A 61 1.85 11.82 -1.70
CA ASP A 61 1.46 13.07 -2.36
C ASP A 61 2.03 14.27 -1.59
N ILE A 62 2.59 15.21 -2.34
CA ILE A 62 3.13 16.45 -1.78
C ILE A 62 2.32 17.60 -2.37
N GLY A 63 1.26 17.97 -1.66
CA GLY A 63 0.32 19.00 -2.08
C GLY A 63 0.25 20.14 -1.07
N SER A 64 0.68 21.34 -1.49
CA SER A 64 0.20 22.58 -0.89
C SER A 64 -1.31 22.62 -1.10
N GLY A 65 -2.09 22.72 -0.01
CA GLY A 65 -3.54 22.55 0.02
C GLY A 65 -4.27 23.12 -1.21
N THR A 66 -5.31 22.39 -1.64
CA THR A 66 -6.28 22.76 -2.68
C THR A 66 -6.20 24.24 -3.07
N THR A 67 -5.61 24.55 -4.22
CA THR A 67 -6.12 25.68 -5.01
C THR A 67 -7.52 25.24 -5.42
N ALA A 68 -8.52 25.57 -4.60
CA ALA A 68 -9.86 25.68 -5.09
C ALA A 68 -9.77 26.70 -6.23
N ALA A 69 -9.72 26.22 -7.47
CA ALA A 69 -10.01 27.03 -8.62
C ALA A 69 -11.46 27.47 -8.42
N SER A 70 -11.63 28.61 -7.76
CA SER A 70 -12.84 29.41 -7.83
C SER A 70 -13.06 29.70 -9.31
N GLY A 71 -14.04 29.00 -9.87
CA GLY A 71 -14.59 29.29 -11.19
C GLY A 71 -15.39 30.58 -11.19
#